data_AF-A0A9E2R696-F1
#
_entry.id   AF-A0A9E2R696-F1
#
_cell.length_a   1.000
_cell.length_b   1.000
_cell.length_c   1.000
_cell.angle_alpha   90.00
_cell.angle_beta   90.00
_cell.angle_gamma   90.00
#
_symmetry.space_group_name_H-M   'P 1'
#
loop_
_entity.id
_entity.type
_entity.pdbx_description
1 polymer ?
#
loop_
_entity_poly.entity_id
_entity_poly.type
_entity_poly.pdbx_seq_one_letter_code
_entity_poly.pdbx_strand_id
1 'polypeptide(L)'
;MNHPDCERWMEYLYGELTPGPRAELEAHLATCPECRAHLEAWRATMRGLDRWVLPKAARGFGSIGPLVKWGVAAVLVLGLGFGLGRLSAGPDLGQVRAELLPGLRQQLQQEWAADWQAALAANPTGLTNEFRRQLRGEFQQLAANAQGRRWLTNFVRSYQATRAEDHQAMLALFQEVDQRRLADYARLRKDLETVAVVAEGRLDRAQQEIGQLAAYRQNEPRRSDASELPKENER
;
A
#
# COMPACT_ATOMS: atom_id res chain seq x y z
N MET A 1 -23.00 14.77 -24.33
CA MET A 1 -23.96 13.88 -23.65
C MET A 1 -23.58 13.85 -22.17
N ASN A 2 -24.52 13.62 -21.26
CA ASN A 2 -24.19 13.55 -19.83
C ASN A 2 -23.64 12.14 -19.53
N HIS A 3 -22.42 12.04 -19.02
CA HIS A 3 -21.78 10.76 -18.70
C HIS A 3 -22.16 10.35 -17.27
N PRO A 4 -22.47 9.06 -17.01
CA PRO A 4 -22.72 8.60 -15.66
C PRO A 4 -21.47 8.72 -14.79
N ASP A 5 -21.66 9.01 -13.50
CA ASP A 5 -20.58 9.14 -12.54
C ASP A 5 -19.86 7.80 -12.29
N CYS A 6 -18.62 7.87 -11.81
CA CYS A 6 -17.75 6.73 -11.59
C CYS A 6 -18.34 5.72 -10.59
N GLU A 7 -19.00 6.20 -9.53
CA GLU A 7 -19.65 5.37 -8.50
C GLU A 7 -20.71 4.44 -9.11
N ARG A 8 -21.54 4.97 -10.00
CA ARG A 8 -22.60 4.21 -10.68
C ARG A 8 -22.04 3.15 -11.65
N TRP A 9 -20.86 3.38 -12.22
CA TRP A 9 -20.16 2.36 -13.00
C TRP A 9 -19.54 1.25 -12.13
N MET A 10 -19.08 1.59 -10.92
CA MET A 10 -18.59 0.58 -9.98
C MET A 10 -19.71 -0.34 -9.51
N GLU A 11 -20.88 0.21 -9.13
CA GLU A 11 -22.06 -0.60 -8.78
C GLU A 11 -22.49 -1.52 -9.94
N TYR A 12 -22.40 -1.05 -11.19
CA TYR A 12 -22.63 -1.87 -12.38
C TYR A 12 -21.63 -3.02 -12.53
N LEU A 13 -20.33 -2.74 -12.35
CA LEU A 13 -19.26 -3.73 -12.48
C LEU A 13 -19.33 -4.80 -11.38
N TYR A 14 -19.70 -4.43 -10.16
CA TYR A 14 -19.87 -5.35 -9.04
C TYR A 14 -21.24 -6.05 -9.01
N GLY A 15 -22.17 -5.66 -9.89
CA GLY A 15 -23.48 -6.28 -10.02
C GLY A 15 -24.46 -5.88 -8.91
N GLU A 16 -24.25 -4.73 -8.27
CA GLU A 16 -25.04 -4.21 -7.15
C GLU A 16 -26.27 -3.40 -7.62
N LEU A 17 -26.34 -3.06 -8.91
CA LEU A 17 -27.47 -2.34 -9.49
C LEU A 17 -28.73 -3.20 -9.64
N THR A 18 -29.87 -2.60 -9.32
CA THR A 18 -31.19 -3.17 -9.63
C THR A 18 -31.44 -3.21 -11.16
N PRO A 19 -32.36 -4.06 -11.65
CA PRO A 19 -32.54 -4.31 -13.09
C PRO A 19 -32.86 -3.06 -13.94
N GLY A 20 -33.58 -2.08 -13.39
CA GLY A 20 -33.95 -0.85 -14.10
C GLY A 20 -32.74 0.05 -14.41
N PRO A 21 -32.02 0.55 -13.40
CA PRO A 21 -30.78 1.33 -13.57
C PRO A 21 -29.71 0.62 -14.40
N ARG A 22 -29.65 -0.71 -14.33
CA ARG A 22 -28.76 -1.52 -15.15
C ARG A 22 -29.07 -1.41 -16.64
N ALA A 23 -30.35 -1.49 -17.03
CA ALA A 23 -30.77 -1.37 -18.42
C ALA A 23 -30.48 0.02 -19.00
N GLU A 24 -30.60 1.08 -18.19
CA GLU A 24 -30.25 2.46 -18.59
C GLU A 24 -28.76 2.59 -18.93
N LEU A 25 -27.88 2.01 -18.10
CA LEU A 25 -26.44 2.02 -18.35
C LEU A 25 -26.07 1.16 -19.57
N GLU A 26 -26.71 0.02 -19.76
CA GLU A 26 -26.49 -0.83 -20.94
C GLU A 26 -26.91 -0.12 -22.24
N ALA A 27 -28.04 0.60 -22.23
CA ALA A 27 -28.45 1.46 -23.33
C ALA A 27 -27.46 2.61 -23.59
N HIS A 28 -26.92 3.21 -22.52
CA HIS A 28 -25.87 4.22 -22.63
C HIS A 28 -24.58 3.66 -23.26
N LEU A 29 -24.13 2.47 -22.84
CA LEU A 29 -22.96 1.79 -23.41
C LEU A 29 -23.14 1.45 -24.89
N ALA A 30 -24.37 1.18 -25.32
CA ALA A 30 -24.67 0.93 -26.74
C ALA A 30 -24.44 2.19 -27.60
N THR A 31 -24.61 3.38 -27.03
CA THR A 31 -24.60 4.65 -27.77
C THR A 31 -23.31 5.46 -27.55
N CYS A 32 -22.63 5.31 -26.41
CA CYS A 32 -21.43 6.07 -26.07
C CYS A 32 -20.14 5.21 -26.17
N PRO A 33 -19.26 5.45 -27.17
CA PRO A 33 -18.03 4.69 -27.33
C PRO A 33 -16.96 5.02 -26.25
N GLU A 34 -16.97 6.24 -25.71
CA GLU A 34 -16.02 6.68 -24.68
C GLU A 34 -16.24 5.93 -23.36
N CYS A 35 -17.48 5.87 -22.88
CA CYS A 35 -17.83 5.08 -21.69
C CYS A 35 -17.55 3.59 -21.89
N ARG A 36 -17.70 3.08 -23.12
CA ARG A 36 -17.35 1.69 -23.45
C ARG A 36 -15.84 1.44 -23.30
N ALA A 37 -15.01 2.33 -23.84
CA ALA A 37 -13.55 2.23 -23.72
C ALA A 37 -13.09 2.28 -22.25
N HIS A 38 -13.67 3.17 -21.44
CA HIS A 38 -13.39 3.25 -20.00
C HIS A 38 -13.74 1.95 -19.27
N LEU A 39 -14.93 1.39 -19.54
CA LEU A 39 -15.38 0.15 -18.91
C LEU A 39 -14.51 -1.05 -19.32
N GLU A 40 -14.09 -1.11 -20.58
CA GLU A 40 -13.17 -2.15 -21.06
C GLU A 40 -11.79 -2.05 -20.42
N ALA A 41 -11.25 -0.84 -20.23
CA ALA A 41 -9.99 -0.61 -19.53
C ALA A 41 -10.05 -1.09 -18.07
N TRP A 42 -11.13 -0.79 -17.35
CA TRP A 42 -11.34 -1.30 -15.98
C TRP A 42 -11.47 -2.82 -15.93
N ARG A 43 -12.25 -3.43 -16.84
CA ARG A 43 -12.35 -4.89 -16.96
C ARG A 43 -11.03 -5.55 -17.33
N ALA A 44 -10.19 -4.91 -18.14
CA ALA A 44 -8.85 -5.41 -18.45
C ALA A 44 -7.94 -5.37 -17.21
N THR A 45 -8.00 -4.29 -16.44
CA THR A 45 -7.24 -4.14 -15.19
C THR A 45 -7.64 -5.19 -14.16
N MET A 46 -8.95 -5.40 -13.94
CA MET A 46 -9.44 -6.45 -13.03
C MET A 46 -8.96 -7.85 -13.45
N ARG A 47 -9.05 -8.19 -14.74
CA ARG A 47 -8.52 -9.47 -15.26
C ARG A 47 -7.01 -9.60 -15.07
N GLY A 48 -6.27 -8.48 -15.18
CA GLY A 48 -4.83 -8.45 -14.91
C GLY A 48 -4.50 -8.75 -13.45
N LEU A 49 -5.29 -8.19 -12.53
CA LEU A 49 -5.19 -8.44 -11.09
C LEU A 49 -5.62 -9.85 -10.70
N ASP A 50 -6.68 -10.40 -11.30
CA ASP A 50 -7.10 -11.79 -11.07
C ASP A 50 -6.03 -12.80 -11.49
N ARG A 51 -5.27 -12.48 -12.53
CA ARG A 51 -4.15 -13.28 -13.01
C ARG A 51 -2.87 -13.07 -12.21
N TRP A 52 -2.82 -12.04 -11.36
CA TRP A 52 -1.65 -11.75 -10.55
C TRP A 52 -1.47 -12.82 -9.46
N VAL A 53 -0.65 -13.82 -9.77
CA VAL A 53 -0.21 -14.81 -8.79
C VAL A 53 1.01 -14.24 -8.07
N LEU A 54 0.86 -13.96 -6.77
CA LEU A 54 2.01 -13.69 -5.91
C LEU A 54 3.05 -14.81 -6.10
N PRO A 55 4.34 -14.49 -6.30
CA PRO A 55 5.39 -15.50 -6.32
C PRO A 55 5.24 -16.36 -5.06
N LYS A 56 4.85 -17.62 -5.23
CA LYS A 56 4.87 -18.58 -4.13
C LYS A 56 6.31 -18.66 -3.68
N ALA A 57 6.61 -18.04 -2.54
CA ALA A 57 7.88 -18.27 -1.87
C ALA A 57 8.04 -19.79 -1.76
N ALA A 58 9.03 -20.34 -2.47
CA ALA A 58 9.32 -21.75 -2.43
C ALA A 58 9.80 -22.11 -1.02
N ARG A 59 8.85 -22.40 -0.13
CA ARG A 59 9.10 -23.09 1.13
C ARG A 59 8.67 -24.53 0.93
N GLY A 60 9.64 -25.39 0.67
CA GLY A 60 9.49 -26.81 0.95
C GLY A 60 9.20 -26.96 2.44
N PHE A 61 7.95 -27.22 2.78
CA PHE A 61 7.56 -27.66 4.11
C PHE A 61 6.97 -29.06 3.94
N GLY A 62 7.76 -30.06 4.35
CA GLY A 62 7.32 -31.44 4.46
C GLY A 62 6.12 -31.54 5.42
N SER A 63 5.34 -32.61 5.25
CA SER A 63 4.08 -32.83 5.97
C SER A 63 4.24 -32.76 7.48
N ILE A 64 3.57 -31.80 8.12
CA ILE A 64 3.39 -31.73 9.58
C ILE A 64 1.89 -31.86 9.86
N GLY A 65 1.54 -32.86 10.67
CA GLY A 65 0.17 -33.35 10.92
C GLY A 65 -0.75 -32.42 11.75
N PRO A 66 -1.71 -32.98 12.51
CA PRO A 66 -2.98 -32.33 12.90
C PRO A 66 -2.89 -31.12 13.85
N LEU A 67 -1.69 -30.68 14.23
CA LEU A 67 -1.43 -29.48 15.04
C LEU A 67 -1.69 -28.16 14.29
N VAL A 68 -1.87 -28.19 12.96
CA VAL A 68 -2.15 -27.00 12.13
C VAL A 68 -3.51 -26.38 12.44
N LYS A 69 -4.50 -27.15 12.91
CA LYS A 69 -5.86 -26.63 13.21
C LYS A 69 -5.87 -25.57 14.31
N TRP A 70 -4.93 -25.63 15.27
CA TRP A 70 -4.85 -24.64 16.35
C TRP A 70 -4.00 -23.40 15.98
N GLY A 71 -3.09 -23.52 15.00
CA GLY A 71 -2.26 -22.41 14.52
C GLY A 71 -3.06 -21.34 13.76
N VAL A 72 -4.09 -21.72 13.01
CA VAL A 72 -4.88 -20.79 12.20
C VAL A 72 -5.70 -19.83 13.07
N ALA A 73 -6.25 -20.30 14.20
CA ALA A 73 -7.01 -19.44 15.11
C ALA A 73 -6.11 -18.37 15.77
N ALA A 74 -4.89 -18.74 16.16
CA ALA A 74 -3.93 -17.80 16.74
C ALA A 74 -3.48 -16.73 15.73
N VAL A 75 -3.28 -17.11 14.47
CA VAL A 75 -2.89 -16.18 13.40
C VAL A 75 -4.03 -15.23 13.02
N LEU A 76 -5.29 -15.68 13.02
CA LEU A 76 -6.44 -14.80 12.76
C LEU A 76 -6.64 -13.77 13.87
N VAL A 77 -6.52 -14.17 15.14
CA VAL A 77 -6.62 -13.26 16.30
C VAL A 77 -5.46 -12.26 16.33
N LEU A 78 -4.23 -12.70 16.05
CA LEU A 78 -3.07 -11.81 15.98
C LEU A 78 -3.06 -10.92 14.73
N GLY A 79 -3.59 -11.41 13.60
CA GLY A 79 -3.69 -10.66 12.35
C GLY A 79 -4.70 -9.51 12.41
N LEU A 80 -5.87 -9.72 13.02
CA LEU A 80 -6.84 -8.64 13.24
C LEU A 80 -6.29 -7.57 14.20
N GLY A 81 -5.58 -7.99 15.26
CA GLY A 81 -4.93 -7.06 16.19
C GLY A 81 -3.79 -6.25 15.56
N PHE A 82 -3.03 -6.84 14.63
CA PHE A 82 -1.97 -6.16 13.89
C PHE A 82 -2.51 -5.20 12.81
N GLY A 83 -3.67 -5.53 12.22
CA GLY A 83 -4.34 -4.69 11.22
C GLY A 83 -4.87 -3.37 11.78
N LEU A 84 -5.49 -3.39 12.97
CA LEU A 84 -5.98 -2.16 13.62
C LEU A 84 -4.86 -1.28 14.18
N GLY A 85 -3.73 -1.84 14.61
CA GLY A 85 -2.62 -1.07 15.18
C GLY A 85 -1.94 -0.13 14.18
N ARG A 86 -1.93 -0.49 12.89
CA ARG A 86 -1.19 0.24 11.85
C ARG A 86 -1.86 1.51 11.35
N LEU A 87 -3.14 1.73 11.66
CA LEU A 87 -3.90 2.91 11.22
C LEU A 87 -3.79 4.10 12.19
N SER A 88 -3.04 3.98 13.30
CA SER A 88 -2.95 5.01 14.36
C SER A 88 -1.66 5.86 14.34
N ALA A 89 -0.80 5.76 13.33
CA ALA A 89 0.44 6.52 13.27
C ALA A 89 0.25 7.94 12.70
N GLY A 90 -0.05 8.92 13.57
CA GLY A 90 0.04 10.37 13.33
C GLY A 90 1.31 10.99 13.94
N PRO A 91 1.62 12.29 13.68
CA PRO A 91 2.94 12.88 13.90
C PRO A 91 3.26 13.23 15.37
N ASP A 92 4.58 13.27 15.62
CA ASP A 92 5.37 13.55 16.83
C ASP A 92 4.85 13.08 18.21
N LEU A 93 5.25 11.85 18.55
CA LEU A 93 4.92 11.13 19.76
C LEU A 93 5.79 11.50 20.97
N GLY A 94 6.75 12.43 20.86
CA GLY A 94 7.71 12.71 21.94
C GLY A 94 7.08 13.35 23.18
N GLN A 95 6.35 14.46 22.98
CA GLN A 95 5.74 15.24 24.07
C GLN A 95 4.41 14.65 24.54
N VAL A 96 3.58 14.17 23.62
CA VAL A 96 2.27 13.58 23.94
C VAL A 96 2.44 12.30 24.78
N ARG A 97 3.52 11.53 24.55
CA ARG A 97 3.84 10.31 25.29
C ARG A 97 4.34 10.54 26.72
N ALA A 98 4.83 11.73 27.06
CA ALA A 98 5.30 11.98 28.43
C ALA A 98 4.13 12.23 29.39
N GLU A 99 3.07 12.91 28.94
CA GLU A 99 1.93 13.28 29.77
C GLU A 99 0.74 12.33 29.63
N LEU A 100 0.44 11.81 28.43
CA LEU A 100 -0.74 10.95 28.24
C LEU A 100 -0.47 9.47 28.51
N LEU A 101 0.77 9.00 28.42
CA LEU A 101 1.08 7.56 28.50
C LEU A 101 0.76 6.89 29.84
N PRO A 102 0.93 7.50 31.04
CA PRO A 102 0.53 6.83 32.28
C PRO A 102 -0.99 6.71 32.41
N GLY A 103 -1.74 7.76 32.03
CA GLY A 103 -3.21 7.76 32.04
C GLY A 103 -3.80 6.78 31.02
N LEU A 104 -3.30 6.83 29.77
CA LEU A 104 -3.69 5.88 28.73
C LEU A 104 -3.30 4.45 29.08
N ARG A 105 -2.15 4.18 29.69
CA ARG A 105 -1.79 2.81 30.11
C ARG A 105 -2.76 2.27 31.13
N GLN A 106 -3.13 3.08 32.10
CA GLN A 106 -3.99 2.64 33.20
C GLN A 106 -5.42 2.42 32.68
N GLN A 107 -5.90 3.31 31.82
CA GLN A 107 -7.19 3.18 31.17
C GLN A 107 -7.22 2.01 30.17
N LEU A 108 -6.19 1.82 29.35
CA LEU A 108 -6.06 0.64 28.49
C LEU A 108 -5.96 -0.64 29.31
N GLN A 109 -5.27 -0.65 30.44
CA GLN A 109 -5.18 -1.85 31.28
C GLN A 109 -6.54 -2.21 31.88
N GLN A 110 -7.34 -1.20 32.25
CA GLN A 110 -8.68 -1.40 32.77
C GLN A 110 -9.66 -1.83 31.68
N GLU A 111 -9.67 -1.13 30.55
CA GLU A 111 -10.51 -1.46 29.39
C GLU A 111 -10.10 -2.81 28.80
N TRP A 112 -8.81 -3.11 28.69
CA TRP A 112 -8.35 -4.43 28.24
C TRP A 112 -8.69 -5.50 29.27
N ALA A 113 -8.51 -5.29 30.58
CA ALA A 113 -8.92 -6.28 31.58
C ALA A 113 -10.43 -6.56 31.52
N ALA A 114 -11.23 -5.51 31.32
CA ALA A 114 -12.68 -5.59 31.15
C ALA A 114 -13.07 -6.27 29.84
N ASP A 115 -12.45 -5.91 28.71
CA ASP A 115 -12.68 -6.50 27.39
C ASP A 115 -12.18 -7.93 27.30
N TRP A 116 -11.10 -8.28 27.99
CA TRP A 116 -10.61 -9.65 28.05
C TRP A 116 -11.52 -10.51 28.92
N GLN A 117 -12.00 -9.98 30.05
CA GLN A 117 -13.06 -10.63 30.83
C GLN A 117 -14.35 -10.75 30.02
N ALA A 118 -14.73 -9.72 29.27
CA ALA A 118 -15.91 -9.69 28.44
C ALA A 118 -15.77 -10.61 27.22
N ALA A 119 -14.60 -10.76 26.61
CA ALA A 119 -14.34 -11.67 25.48
C ALA A 119 -14.23 -13.13 25.94
N LEU A 120 -13.70 -13.37 27.14
CA LEU A 120 -13.79 -14.68 27.78
C LEU A 120 -15.22 -15.03 28.19
N ALA A 121 -16.03 -14.04 28.54
CA ALA A 121 -17.44 -14.24 28.90
C ALA A 121 -18.33 -14.35 27.64
N ALA A 122 -18.08 -13.51 26.64
CA ALA A 122 -18.78 -13.44 25.38
C ALA A 122 -18.46 -14.71 24.56
N ASN A 123 -19.52 -15.33 24.08
CA ASN A 123 -19.46 -16.58 23.35
C ASN A 123 -19.23 -16.29 21.86
N PRO A 124 -18.19 -16.84 21.21
CA PRO A 124 -18.41 -17.40 19.90
C PRO A 124 -19.26 -18.66 20.12
N THR A 125 -20.52 -18.59 19.74
CA THR A 125 -21.50 -19.67 19.81
C THR A 125 -20.89 -20.99 19.31
N GLY A 126 -20.56 -21.91 20.22
CA GLY A 126 -20.14 -23.27 19.87
C GLY A 126 -19.11 -23.97 20.78
N LEU A 127 -18.38 -23.26 21.65
CA LEU A 127 -17.49 -23.91 22.63
C LEU A 127 -18.16 -23.91 24.01
N THR A 128 -18.58 -25.09 24.46
CA THR A 128 -19.41 -25.32 25.65
C THR A 128 -18.82 -24.68 26.91
N ASN A 129 -19.69 -24.08 27.74
CA ASN A 129 -19.37 -23.58 29.07
C ASN A 129 -18.63 -24.62 29.94
N GLU A 130 -18.85 -25.91 29.66
CA GLU A 130 -18.19 -27.04 30.30
C GLU A 130 -16.69 -27.13 29.95
N PHE A 131 -16.32 -26.95 28.68
CA PHE A 131 -14.91 -26.90 28.27
C PHE A 131 -14.18 -25.72 28.94
N ARG A 132 -14.85 -24.57 29.08
CA ARG A 132 -14.29 -23.41 29.82
C ARG A 132 -14.08 -23.73 31.31
N ARG A 133 -15.02 -24.41 31.96
CA ARG A 133 -14.87 -24.83 33.38
C ARG A 133 -13.75 -25.85 33.52
N GLN A 134 -13.67 -26.80 32.60
CA GLN A 134 -12.63 -27.82 32.58
C GLN A 134 -11.24 -27.20 32.39
N LEU A 135 -11.06 -26.36 31.37
CA LEU A 135 -9.82 -25.62 31.14
C LEU A 135 -9.39 -24.79 32.35
N ARG A 136 -10.34 -24.09 32.98
CA ARG A 136 -10.04 -23.28 34.16
C ARG A 136 -9.60 -24.14 35.34
N GLY A 137 -10.25 -25.29 35.56
CA GLY A 137 -9.88 -26.24 36.59
C GLY A 137 -8.48 -26.82 36.36
N GLU A 138 -8.20 -27.26 35.13
CA GLU A 138 -6.88 -27.80 34.76
C GLU A 138 -5.77 -26.75 34.92
N PHE A 139 -6.01 -25.51 34.48
CA PHE A 139 -5.06 -24.40 34.68
C PHE A 139 -4.81 -24.10 36.16
N GLN A 140 -5.86 -24.05 36.98
CA GLN A 140 -5.73 -23.80 38.41
C GLN A 140 -4.95 -24.93 39.10
N GLN A 141 -5.17 -26.18 38.69
CA GLN A 141 -4.44 -27.32 39.20
C GLN A 141 -2.96 -27.30 38.78
N LEU A 142 -2.67 -26.94 37.53
CA LEU A 142 -1.31 -26.79 37.01
C LEU A 142 -0.58 -25.64 37.72
N ALA A 143 -1.29 -24.55 38.02
CA ALA A 143 -0.78 -23.42 38.77
C ALA A 143 -0.67 -23.70 40.28
N ALA A 144 -1.43 -24.64 40.85
CA ALA A 144 -1.27 -25.05 42.25
C ALA A 144 -0.08 -26.02 42.43
N ASN A 145 0.24 -26.81 41.40
CA ASN A 145 1.38 -27.71 41.41
C ASN A 145 2.71 -26.94 41.24
N ALA A 146 3.65 -27.11 42.18
CA ALA A 146 4.98 -26.50 42.13
C ALA A 146 5.77 -26.89 40.86
N GLN A 147 5.58 -28.11 40.35
CA GLN A 147 6.18 -28.55 39.09
C GLN A 147 5.56 -27.84 37.87
N GLY A 148 4.24 -27.64 37.88
CA GLY A 148 3.52 -26.90 36.83
C GLY A 148 3.90 -25.42 36.77
N ARG A 149 4.08 -24.78 37.94
CA ARG A 149 4.62 -23.40 38.03
C ARG A 149 6.01 -23.27 37.39
N ARG A 150 6.90 -24.22 37.63
CA ARG A 150 8.26 -24.22 37.05
C ARG A 150 8.21 -24.34 35.53
N TRP A 151 7.38 -25.25 35.01
CA TRP A 151 7.21 -25.43 33.57
C TRP A 151 6.63 -24.17 32.90
N LEU A 152 5.57 -23.57 33.48
CA LEU A 152 4.99 -22.32 32.98
C LEU A 152 6.01 -21.18 32.94
N THR A 153 6.81 -21.04 34.00
CA THR A 153 7.85 -19.99 34.08
C THR A 153 8.91 -20.20 32.98
N ASN A 154 9.32 -21.45 32.75
CA ASN A 154 10.26 -21.79 31.69
C ASN A 154 9.69 -21.53 30.30
N PHE A 155 8.42 -21.90 30.07
CA PHE A 155 7.73 -21.65 28.81
C PHE A 155 7.58 -20.14 28.51
N VAL A 156 7.16 -19.36 29.51
CA VAL A 156 7.05 -17.89 29.37
C VAL A 156 8.42 -17.29 29.07
N ARG A 157 9.48 -17.75 29.77
CA ARG A 157 10.85 -17.27 29.51
C ARG A 157 11.34 -17.63 28.11
N SER A 158 11.12 -18.87 27.65
CA SER A 158 11.54 -19.27 26.30
C SER A 158 10.77 -18.49 25.23
N TYR A 159 9.46 -18.29 25.44
CA TYR A 159 8.64 -17.53 24.51
C TYR A 159 9.07 -16.06 24.44
N GLN A 160 9.34 -15.43 25.58
CA GLN A 160 9.83 -14.06 25.64
C GLN A 160 11.21 -13.91 24.97
N ALA A 161 12.11 -14.88 25.15
CA ALA A 161 13.42 -14.87 24.50
C ALA A 161 13.30 -14.91 22.98
N THR A 162 12.48 -15.82 22.43
CA THR A 162 12.22 -15.88 20.98
C THR A 162 11.61 -14.59 20.46
N ARG A 163 10.66 -13.99 21.19
CA ARG A 163 10.05 -12.71 20.78
C ARG A 163 11.04 -11.54 20.80
N ALA A 164 11.98 -11.53 21.75
CA ALA A 164 13.04 -10.52 21.78
C ALA A 164 13.98 -10.66 20.58
N GLU A 165 14.33 -11.89 20.21
CA GLU A 165 15.13 -12.18 19.01
C GLU A 165 14.39 -11.77 17.73
N ASP A 166 13.11 -12.13 17.59
CA ASP A 166 12.27 -11.71 16.46
C ASP A 166 12.20 -10.18 16.34
N HIS A 167 12.05 -9.47 17.47
CA HIS A 167 12.03 -8.01 17.49
C HIS A 167 13.36 -7.42 17.02
N GLN A 168 14.48 -7.98 17.47
CA GLN A 168 15.81 -7.54 17.03
C GLN A 168 16.02 -7.80 15.54
N ALA A 169 15.65 -8.98 15.04
CA ALA A 169 15.73 -9.31 13.63
C ALA A 169 14.86 -8.38 12.76
N MET A 170 13.65 -8.07 13.23
CA MET A 170 12.74 -7.15 12.53
C MET A 170 13.29 -5.72 12.48
N LEU A 171 13.84 -5.22 13.58
CA LEU A 171 14.46 -3.89 13.62
C LEU A 171 15.68 -3.83 12.69
N ALA A 172 16.51 -4.87 12.64
CA ALA A 172 17.63 -4.96 11.73
C ALA A 172 17.18 -4.91 10.26
N LEU A 173 16.12 -5.65 9.91
CA LEU A 173 15.55 -5.62 8.56
C LEU A 173 15.01 -4.23 8.19
N PHE A 174 14.34 -3.53 9.12
CA PHE A 174 13.88 -2.16 8.87
C PHE A 174 15.04 -1.20 8.62
N GLN A 175 16.08 -1.27 9.45
CA GLN A 175 17.28 -0.44 9.28
C GLN A 175 17.96 -0.70 7.93
N GLU A 176 18.02 -1.95 7.49
CA GLU A 176 18.57 -2.30 6.17
C GLU A 176 17.75 -1.68 5.03
N VAL A 177 16.42 -1.76 5.10
CA VAL A 177 15.52 -1.16 4.10
C VAL A 177 15.67 0.36 4.06
N ASP A 178 15.76 1.01 5.22
CA ASP A 178 15.93 2.46 5.30
C ASP A 178 17.28 2.90 4.70
N GLN A 179 18.37 2.18 4.99
CA GLN A 179 19.67 2.45 4.40
C GLN A 179 19.65 2.33 2.86
N ARG A 180 18.99 1.28 2.34
CA ARG A 180 18.83 1.12 0.89
C ARG A 180 18.06 2.29 0.27
N ARG A 181 16.96 2.72 0.89
CA ARG A 181 16.20 3.88 0.41
C ARG A 181 17.03 5.15 0.39
N LEU A 182 17.82 5.42 1.43
CA LEU A 182 18.69 6.59 1.46
C LEU A 182 19.74 6.56 0.35
N ALA A 183 20.33 5.39 0.08
CA ALA A 183 21.26 5.21 -1.02
C ALA A 183 20.59 5.42 -2.39
N ASP A 184 19.38 4.89 -2.57
CA ASP A 184 18.60 5.08 -3.80
C ASP A 184 18.23 6.55 -4.02
N TYR A 185 17.84 7.28 -2.96
CA TYR A 185 17.58 8.73 -3.05
C TYR A 185 18.83 9.52 -3.43
N ALA A 186 19.99 9.19 -2.86
CA ALA A 186 21.25 9.83 -3.22
C ALA A 186 21.61 9.58 -4.70
N ARG A 187 21.35 8.37 -5.20
CA ARG A 187 21.55 8.02 -6.62
C ARG A 187 20.60 8.78 -7.53
N LEU A 188 19.30 8.78 -7.23
CA LEU A 188 18.28 9.51 -8.01
C LEU A 188 18.61 11.00 -8.11
N ARG A 189 19.07 11.61 -7.01
CA ARG A 189 19.51 13.00 -7.01
C ARG A 189 20.68 13.23 -7.97
N LYS A 190 21.69 12.36 -7.94
CA LYS A 190 22.84 12.45 -8.84
C LYS A 190 22.43 12.30 -10.31
N ASP A 191 21.48 11.42 -10.59
CA ASP A 191 20.95 11.23 -11.95
C ASP A 191 20.19 12.48 -12.40
N LEU A 192 19.41 13.11 -11.52
CA LEU A 192 18.74 14.39 -11.80
C LEU A 192 19.74 15.53 -12.04
N GLU A 193 20.79 15.64 -11.23
CA GLU A 193 21.86 16.62 -11.43
C GLU A 193 22.56 16.40 -12.79
N THR A 194 22.78 15.14 -13.17
CA THR A 194 23.36 14.79 -14.48
C THR A 194 22.44 15.19 -15.63
N VAL A 195 21.15 14.91 -15.53
CA VAL A 195 20.16 15.30 -16.55
C VAL A 195 20.08 16.82 -16.67
N ALA A 196 20.13 17.55 -15.55
CA ALA A 196 20.11 19.02 -15.54
C ALA A 196 21.33 19.60 -16.28
N VAL A 197 22.55 19.11 -15.98
CA VAL A 197 23.78 19.57 -16.66
C VAL A 197 23.78 19.23 -18.15
N VAL A 198 23.29 18.04 -18.53
CA VAL A 198 23.18 17.66 -19.94
C VAL A 198 22.14 18.51 -20.67
N ALA A 199 21.02 18.84 -20.01
CA ALA A 199 19.98 19.70 -20.58
C ALA A 199 20.49 21.14 -20.79
N GLU A 200 21.18 21.71 -19.80
CA GLU A 200 21.81 23.03 -19.90
C GLU A 200 22.78 23.11 -21.08
N GLY A 201 23.71 22.16 -21.18
CA GLY A 201 24.67 22.12 -22.29
C GLY A 201 24.05 21.87 -23.67
N ARG A 202 22.82 21.32 -23.75
CA ARG A 202 22.06 21.22 -25.02
C ARG A 202 21.34 22.51 -25.35
N LEU A 203 20.80 23.20 -24.35
CA LEU A 203 20.14 24.50 -24.52
C LEU A 203 21.14 25.56 -25.00
N ASP A 204 22.32 25.62 -24.41
CA ASP A 204 23.38 26.54 -24.83
C ASP A 204 23.80 26.32 -26.29
N ARG A 205 23.95 25.06 -26.69
CA ARG A 205 24.25 24.70 -28.09
C ARG A 205 23.13 25.11 -29.04
N ALA A 206 21.88 24.84 -28.68
CA ALA A 206 20.73 25.25 -29.48
C ALA A 206 20.67 26.78 -29.63
N GLN A 207 20.97 27.54 -28.58
CA GLN A 207 21.04 29.01 -28.65
C GLN A 207 22.15 29.49 -29.57
N GLN A 208 23.34 28.88 -29.51
CA GLN A 208 24.45 29.21 -30.40
C GLN A 208 24.11 28.93 -31.88
N GLU A 209 23.50 27.79 -32.18
CA GLU A 209 23.05 27.44 -33.54
C GLU A 209 22.00 28.43 -34.07
N ILE A 210 21.01 28.80 -33.24
CA ILE A 210 20.02 29.82 -33.60
C ILE A 210 20.69 31.19 -33.85
N GLY A 211 21.66 31.57 -33.02
CA GLY A 211 22.43 32.81 -33.20
C GLY A 211 23.22 32.83 -34.52
N GLN A 212 23.85 31.71 -34.89
CA GLN A 212 24.56 31.57 -36.17
C GLN A 212 23.62 31.66 -37.37
N LEU A 213 22.45 31.01 -37.31
CA LEU A 213 21.44 31.09 -38.37
C LEU A 213 20.89 32.52 -38.53
N ALA A 214 20.68 33.23 -37.42
CA ALA A 214 20.25 34.63 -37.45
C ALA A 214 21.31 35.56 -38.07
N ALA A 215 22.58 35.37 -37.73
CA ALA A 215 23.69 36.11 -38.32
C ALA A 215 23.85 35.84 -39.82
N TYR A 216 23.68 34.58 -40.26
CA TYR A 216 23.71 34.22 -41.67
C TYR A 216 22.58 34.92 -42.46
N ARG A 217 21.38 35.00 -41.88
CA ARG A 217 20.23 35.70 -42.46
C ARG A 217 20.43 37.22 -42.56
N GLN A 218 21.16 37.84 -41.62
CA GLN A 218 21.47 39.27 -41.66
C GLN A 218 22.55 39.62 -42.70
N ASN A 219 23.47 38.68 -42.98
CA ASN A 219 24.50 38.83 -44.00
C ASN A 219 24.05 38.42 -45.40
N GLU A 220 22.79 38.02 -45.59
CA GLU A 220 22.22 37.81 -46.92
C GLU A 220 22.16 39.18 -47.62
N PRO A 221 22.98 39.44 -48.67
CA PRO A 221 23.01 40.74 -49.30
C PRO A 221 21.61 41.00 -49.86
N ARG A 222 20.96 42.03 -49.32
CA ARG A 222 19.69 42.57 -49.83
C ARG A 222 19.88 42.72 -51.33
N ARG A 223 19.28 41.83 -52.11
CA ARG A 223 19.24 41.87 -53.58
C ARG A 223 18.35 43.04 -53.99
N SER A 224 18.82 44.25 -53.70
CA SER A 224 18.42 45.47 -54.40
C SER A 224 19.08 45.40 -55.76
N ASP A 225 18.32 44.91 -56.73
CA ASP A 225 18.26 45.43 -58.10
C ASP A 225 17.73 44.36 -59.03
N ALA A 226 16.45 44.51 -59.38
CA ALA A 226 15.91 44.23 -60.69
C ALA A 226 14.56 44.93 -60.80
N SER A 227 14.59 46.26 -60.63
CA SER A 227 13.62 47.15 -61.25
C SER A 227 13.94 47.23 -62.75
N GLU A 228 13.31 46.40 -63.57
CA GLU A 228 13.18 46.68 -65.01
C GLU A 228 11.92 45.99 -65.52
N LEU A 229 10.79 46.63 -65.26
CA LEU A 229 9.56 46.45 -66.02
C LEU A 229 9.76 47.12 -67.38
N PRO A 230 9.68 46.41 -68.52
CA PRO A 230 9.56 47.06 -69.80
C PRO A 230 8.14 47.63 -69.90
N LYS A 231 8.06 48.95 -70.05
CA LYS A 231 6.87 49.62 -70.57
C LYS A 231 6.72 49.21 -72.03
N GLU A 232 5.80 48.30 -72.32
CA GLU A 232 5.39 48.06 -73.69
C GLU A 232 4.31 49.08 -74.06
N ASN A 233 4.69 49.92 -75.03
CA ASN A 233 3.96 51.04 -75.57
C ASN A 233 3.07 50.58 -76.73
N GLU A 234 1.91 51.22 -76.85
CA GLU A 234 1.03 51.39 -78.03
C GLU A 234 1.39 50.65 -79.34
N ARG A 235 0.48 49.77 -79.79
CA ARG A 235 -0.35 49.98 -81.01
C ARG A 235 -1.41 48.90 -81.19
#